data_AF-A0A0B4N052-F1
#
_entry.id   AF-A0A0B4N052-F1
#
_cell.length_a   1.000
_cell.length_b   1.000
_cell.length_c   1.000
_cell.angle_alpha   90.00
_cell.angle_beta   90.00
_cell.angle_gamma   90.00
#
_symmetry.space_group_name_H-M   'P 1'
#
loop_
_entity.id
_entity.type
_entity.pdbx_description
1 polymer ?
#
loop_
_entity_poly.entity_id
_entity_poly.type
_entity_poly.pdbx_seq_one_letter_code
_entity_poly.pdbx_strand_id
1 'polypeptide(L)'
;MKRKDENDIDLCACYEPEEPTPEEFIDPGDREPTLADTAIYITDENGVEYYCCGNTKIKITEHFAEEGKTMGELLEELIIREAKKAAKD
;
A
#
# COMPACT_ATOMS: atom_id res chain seq x y z
N MET A 1 7.40 -48.32 -17.41
CA MET A 1 6.68 -47.70 -16.26
C MET A 1 7.72 -47.12 -15.32
N LYS A 2 7.94 -45.78 -15.34
CA LYS A 2 8.77 -45.15 -14.31
C LYS A 2 7.90 -44.94 -13.07
N ARG A 3 8.36 -45.45 -11.93
CA ARG A 3 7.72 -45.23 -10.64
C ARG A 3 7.75 -43.73 -10.37
N LYS A 4 6.59 -43.13 -10.09
CA LYS A 4 6.51 -41.78 -9.52
C LYS A 4 7.28 -41.84 -8.20
N ASP A 5 8.28 -40.99 -8.04
CA ASP A 5 8.98 -40.85 -6.76
C ASP A 5 7.94 -40.44 -5.71
N GLU A 6 7.78 -41.29 -4.70
CA GLU A 6 6.77 -41.25 -3.64
C GLU A 6 7.06 -40.15 -2.61
N ASN A 7 7.52 -38.98 -3.07
CA ASN A 7 7.98 -37.91 -2.20
C ASN A 7 7.88 -36.51 -2.83
N ASP A 8 6.88 -36.31 -3.70
CA ASP A 8 6.43 -34.96 -4.04
C ASP A 8 5.58 -34.47 -2.87
N ILE A 9 6.21 -33.80 -1.90
CA ILE A 9 5.50 -33.21 -0.77
C ILE A 9 4.66 -32.08 -1.34
N ASP A 10 3.36 -32.30 -1.44
CA ASP A 10 2.41 -31.24 -1.76
C ASP A 10 2.40 -30.25 -0.58
N LEU A 11 3.22 -29.21 -0.72
CA LEU A 11 3.34 -28.12 0.26
C LEU A 11 1.98 -27.45 0.52
N CYS A 12 1.01 -27.59 -0.38
CA CYS A 12 -0.33 -27.03 -0.25
C CYS A 12 -1.32 -28.01 0.42
N ALA A 13 -0.99 -29.30 0.60
CA ALA A 13 -1.88 -30.26 1.24
C ALA A 13 -1.99 -30.09 2.77
N CYS A 14 -1.10 -29.30 3.37
CA CYS A 14 -1.11 -29.01 4.82
C CYS A 14 -1.48 -27.56 5.15
N TYR A 15 -1.85 -26.74 4.16
CA TYR A 15 -2.32 -25.39 4.44
C TYR A 15 -3.80 -25.43 4.79
N GLU A 16 -4.11 -25.50 6.07
CA GLU A 16 -5.44 -25.22 6.60
C GLU A 16 -5.51 -23.71 6.87
N PRO A 17 -6.31 -22.93 6.11
CA PRO A 17 -6.45 -21.50 6.38
C PRO A 17 -7.08 -21.33 7.77
N GLU A 18 -6.34 -20.71 8.69
CA GLU A 18 -6.91 -20.33 9.98
C GLU A 18 -8.03 -19.31 9.73
N GLU A 19 -9.22 -19.54 10.31
CA GLU A 19 -10.27 -18.55 10.27
C GLU A 19 -9.79 -17.30 11.03
N PRO A 20 -9.86 -16.10 10.43
CA PRO A 20 -9.38 -14.90 11.08
C PRO A 20 -10.16 -14.70 12.39
N THR A 21 -9.43 -14.53 13.48
CA THR A 21 -10.02 -14.13 14.75
C THR A 21 -10.77 -12.80 14.53
N PRO A 22 -12.05 -12.67 14.93
CA PRO A 22 -12.75 -11.41 14.74
C PRO A 22 -11.99 -10.30 15.47
N GLU A 23 -11.86 -9.13 14.84
CA GLU A 23 -10.99 -8.04 15.32
C GLU A 23 -11.24 -7.66 16.80
N GLU A 24 -12.47 -7.82 17.28
CA GLU A 24 -12.88 -7.51 18.65
C GLU A 24 -12.23 -8.42 19.71
N PHE A 25 -11.67 -9.57 19.30
CA PHE A 25 -11.02 -10.55 20.18
C PHE A 25 -9.49 -10.55 20.04
N ILE A 26 -8.94 -9.71 19.16
CA ILE A 26 -7.49 -9.56 19.01
C ILE A 26 -7.01 -8.59 20.08
N ASP A 27 -6.08 -9.02 20.94
CA ASP A 27 -5.42 -8.08 21.86
C ASP A 27 -4.67 -7.03 21.02
N PRO A 28 -4.77 -5.72 21.34
CA PRO A 28 -4.08 -4.69 20.58
C PRO A 28 -2.57 -4.91 20.46
N GLY A 29 -1.93 -5.66 21.36
CA GLY A 29 -0.52 -6.05 21.27
C GLY A 29 -0.22 -7.20 20.30
N ASP A 30 -1.22 -8.03 19.98
CA ASP A 30 -1.12 -9.20 19.10
C ASP A 30 -1.64 -8.92 17.68
N ARG A 31 -2.20 -7.73 17.43
CA ARG A 31 -2.65 -7.32 16.10
C ARG A 31 -1.45 -7.13 15.17
N GLU A 32 -1.51 -7.72 13.98
CA GLU A 32 -0.56 -7.36 12.92
C GLU A 32 -0.68 -5.86 12.61
N PRO A 33 0.43 -5.10 12.61
CA PRO A 33 0.39 -3.66 12.39
C PRO A 33 -0.14 -3.35 11.00
N THR A 34 -1.13 -2.46 10.91
CA THR A 34 -1.61 -2.00 9.61
C THR A 34 -0.70 -0.91 9.03
N LEU A 35 -0.80 -0.67 7.72
CA LEU A 35 -0.08 0.42 7.08
C LEU A 35 -0.44 1.79 7.70
N ALA A 36 -1.69 1.96 8.13
CA ALA A 36 -2.15 3.18 8.78
C ALA A 36 -1.55 3.34 10.20
N ASP A 37 -1.38 2.25 10.93
CA ASP A 37 -0.81 2.26 12.28
C ASP A 37 0.69 2.55 12.31
N THR A 38 1.36 2.40 11.16
CA THR A 38 2.83 2.56 11.03
C THR A 38 3.24 3.83 10.28
N ALA A 39 2.27 4.59 9.76
CA ALA A 39 2.51 5.80 9.00
C ALA A 39 2.40 7.06 9.89
N ILE A 40 3.45 7.88 9.92
CA ILE A 40 3.47 9.15 10.64
C ILE A 40 4.05 10.27 9.78
N TYR A 41 3.60 11.50 10.04
CA TYR A 41 4.18 12.72 9.48
C TYR A 41 5.04 13.39 10.53
N ILE A 42 6.28 13.74 10.17
CA ILE A 42 7.21 14.43 11.06
C ILE A 42 7.77 15.68 10.39
N THR A 43 8.01 16.73 11.19
CA THR A 43 8.68 17.96 10.76
C THR A 43 10.01 18.05 11.49
N ASP A 44 11.10 18.27 10.77
CA ASP A 44 12.43 18.45 11.38
C ASP A 44 12.64 19.89 11.92
N GLU A 45 13.80 20.11 12.54
CA GLU A 45 14.19 21.42 13.10
C GLU A 45 14.29 22.55 12.05
N ASN A 46 14.46 22.21 10.78
CA ASN A 46 14.53 23.15 9.66
C ASN A 46 13.17 23.36 8.98
N GLY A 47 12.10 22.74 9.48
CA GLY A 47 10.77 22.82 8.90
C GLY A 47 10.55 21.88 7.71
N VAL A 48 11.44 20.91 7.46
CA VAL A 48 11.26 19.93 6.38
C VAL A 48 10.32 18.83 6.85
N GLU A 49 9.26 18.61 6.08
CA GLU A 49 8.26 17.59 6.36
C GLU A 49 8.63 16.24 5.71
N TYR A 50 8.33 15.16 6.43
CA TYR A 50 8.58 13.80 5.99
C TYR A 50 7.38 12.90 6.27
N TYR A 51 7.06 12.05 5.32
CA TYR A 51 6.21 10.88 5.51
C TYR A 51 7.09 9.69 5.91
N CYS A 52 6.81 9.08 7.06
CA CYS A 52 7.52 7.91 7.57
C CYS A 52 6.57 6.73 7.64
N CYS A 53 6.97 5.59 7.09
CA CYS A 53 6.21 4.34 7.13
C CYS A 53 7.17 3.18 7.32
N GLY A 54 7.15 2.55 8.50
CA GLY A 54 8.15 1.56 8.89
C GLY A 54 9.59 2.14 8.81
N ASN A 55 10.45 1.50 8.02
CA ASN A 55 11.84 1.96 7.81
C ASN A 55 11.99 2.97 6.65
N THR A 56 10.89 3.31 5.97
CA THR A 56 10.90 4.23 4.84
C THR A 56 10.62 5.65 5.31
N LYS A 57 11.50 6.58 4.97
CA LYS A 57 11.34 8.01 5.23
C LYS A 57 11.40 8.78 3.90
N ILE A 58 10.29 9.38 3.51
CA ILE A 58 10.12 10.11 2.25
C ILE A 58 9.99 11.60 2.56
N LYS A 59 10.84 12.42 1.93
CA LYS A 59 10.75 13.88 2.03
C LYS A 59 9.52 14.38 1.29
N ILE A 60 8.70 15.19 1.95
CA ILE A 60 7.59 15.89 1.32
C ILE A 60 8.15 17.13 0.65
N THR A 61 7.82 17.30 -0.64
CA THR A 61 8.33 18.41 -1.46
C THR A 61 7.23 19.34 -1.94
N GLU A 62 5.99 18.84 -1.99
CA GLU A 62 4.82 19.57 -2.46
C GLU A 62 3.60 19.17 -1.61
N HIS A 63 2.73 20.15 -1.32
CA HIS A 63 1.42 19.95 -0.71
C HIS A 63 0.34 20.37 -1.69
N PHE A 64 -0.76 19.61 -1.73
CA PHE A 64 -1.97 20.06 -2.41
C PHE A 64 -2.68 21.08 -1.53
N ALA A 65 -3.22 22.13 -2.16
CA ALA A 65 -4.05 23.09 -1.45
C ALA A 65 -5.32 22.40 -0.92
N GLU A 66 -5.79 22.80 0.27
CA GLU A 66 -7.00 22.22 0.89
C GLU A 66 -8.24 22.36 -0.01
N GLU A 67 -8.37 23.49 -0.70
CA GLU A 67 -9.44 23.75 -1.68
C GLU A 67 -8.95 23.55 -3.13
N GLY A 68 -7.90 22.75 -3.32
CA GLY A 68 -7.32 22.45 -4.63
C GLY A 68 -7.92 21.21 -5.29
N LYS A 69 -7.55 21.00 -6.56
CA LYS A 69 -7.78 19.71 -7.22
C LYS A 69 -6.94 18.64 -6.55
N THR A 70 -7.55 17.50 -6.28
CA THR A 70 -6.88 16.29 -5.84
C THR A 70 -5.94 15.76 -6.93
N MET A 71 -4.96 14.95 -6.52
CA MET A 71 -4.10 14.24 -7.47
C MET A 71 -4.91 13.40 -8.47
N GLY A 72 -6.02 12.79 -8.02
CA GLY A 72 -6.90 12.00 -8.87
C GLY A 72 -7.53 12.83 -9.99
N GLU A 73 -8.07 14.01 -9.66
CA GLU A 73 -8.64 14.93 -10.66
C GLU A 73 -7.58 15.44 -11.65
N LEU A 74 -6.36 15.73 -11.17
CA LEU A 74 -5.26 16.14 -12.05
C LEU A 74 -4.85 15.03 -13.02
N LEU A 75 -4.78 13.78 -12.55
CA LEU A 75 -4.49 12.62 -13.39
C LEU A 75 -5.59 12.38 -14.41
N GLU A 76 -6.86 12.47 -14.00
CA GLU A 76 -8.00 12.34 -14.91
C GLU A 76 -7.95 13.39 -16.01
N GLU A 77 -7.76 14.66 -15.65
CA GLU A 77 -7.64 15.75 -16.63
C GLU A 77 -6.46 15.54 -17.58
N LEU A 78 -5.33 15.07 -17.07
CA LEU A 78 -4.14 14.77 -17.88
C LEU A 78 -4.44 13.65 -18.89
N ILE A 79 -5.03 12.55 -18.45
CA ILE A 79 -5.39 11.41 -19.30
C ILE A 79 -6.35 11.87 -20.41
N ILE A 80 -7.40 12.62 -20.04
CA ILE A 80 -8.38 13.14 -21.01
C ILE A 80 -7.70 14.08 -22.01
N ARG A 81 -6.81 14.96 -21.54
CA ARG A 81 -6.08 15.90 -22.40
C ARG A 81 -5.22 15.18 -23.42
N GLU A 82 -4.44 14.18 -23.00
CA GLU A 82 -3.57 13.42 -23.90
C GLU A 82 -4.38 12.55 -24.87
N ALA A 83 -5.47 11.93 -24.43
CA ALA A 83 -6.37 11.19 -25.31
C ALA A 83 -7.00 12.09 -26.40
N LYS A 84 -7.44 13.30 -26.03
CA LYS A 84 -7.96 14.29 -26.99
C LYS A 84 -6.90 14.79 -27.97
N LYS A 85 -5.63 14.85 -27.55
CA LYS A 85 -4.51 15.22 -28.41
C LYS A 85 -4.25 14.12 -29.44
N ALA A 86 -4.14 12.87 -28.99
CA ALA A 86 -3.94 11.71 -29.85
C ALA A 86 -5.08 11.48 -30.86
N ALA A 87 -6.31 11.87 -30.54
CA ALA A 87 -7.45 11.77 -31.46
C ALA A 87 -7.52 12.90 -32.51
N LYS A 88 -6.66 13.91 -32.40
CA LYS A 88 -6.55 15.02 -33.37
C LYS A 88 -5.39 14.84 -34.36
N ASP A 89 -4.53 13.86 -34.10
CA ASP A 89 -3.48 13.38 -35.01
C ASP A 89 -4.03 12.26 -35.92
#